data_AF-A0A0G4AMV6-F1
#
_entry.id   AF-A0A0G4AMV6-F1
#
_cell.length_a   1.000
_cell.length_b   1.000
_cell.length_c   1.000
_cell.angle_alpha   90.00
_cell.angle_beta   90.00
_cell.angle_gamma   90.00
#
_symmetry.space_group_name_H-M   'P 1'
#
loop_
_entity.id
_entity.type
_entity.pdbx_description
1 polymer ?
#
loop_
_entity_poly.entity_id
_entity_poly.type
_entity_poly.pdbx_seq_one_letter_code
_entity_poly.pdbx_strand_id
1 'polypeptide(L)'
;MEDENKLSIYRAARTIKRRENTLYNALRSIHDDSVFVGEISQLWPELPLLANLRCGLWYSPKFDSTCYFKSTDGHTNNWSFNTSRLNLHVAHLAGQKGGCIIVDSTRKGKRFPDSMSKTIPIWTCVFNRAIVNHRSRMQDRDEGKEGVNSDIHESEAFDQLAENTSQASHEWDASLHLPLWVSKTERASIEERLEGWTKELEASGADIASLASCLKKPLRPLWISQKTVIWLNEVPDHDSWDFTPIILVSASSSTGVIQHRTTSEFSWNYIPGAGDDEESWARGLSPDLFWKNVYDIINSGPDMCNQKVANMVEKDRVYRAQRGQNAPQVTLKPPKSLNSTSDPSYVEPVLSLDNLDIKNDIQFCDDDSTVYWLGTTNIAVGTALAAANTTCVDCVLNCGRDSFSAFHLNTEAYLHLPTVDSKFDRFSLRNNLASAVNFAKLNLRKGKTLLVFCQNGEDISVCVCLAILTALFDDGGTFDDGKSFSETHITKWEMRRRLVFLCKFAIKARPSRGNLKQVYSFLSGGRPSSHTPSAPSTM
;
A
#
# COMPACT_ATOMS: atom_id res chain seq x y z
N MET A 1 -34.83 -26.05 42.64
CA MET A 1 -35.16 -24.68 42.21
C MET A 1 -34.07 -24.26 41.27
N GLU A 2 -34.47 -24.04 40.01
CA GLU A 2 -33.61 -23.68 38.89
C GLU A 2 -33.02 -22.28 39.12
N ASP A 3 -31.69 -22.19 39.15
CA ASP A 3 -31.01 -20.90 38.97
C ASP A 3 -31.06 -20.57 37.47
N GLU A 4 -32.11 -19.86 37.07
CA GLU A 4 -32.15 -19.13 35.80
C GLU A 4 -30.94 -18.20 35.75
N ASN A 5 -29.88 -18.66 35.08
CA ASN A 5 -28.73 -17.88 34.68
C ASN A 5 -29.20 -16.77 33.73
N LYS A 6 -29.77 -15.68 34.29
CA LYS A 6 -30.23 -14.51 33.54
C LYS A 6 -29.06 -13.98 32.73
N LEU A 7 -29.10 -14.27 31.43
CA LEU A 7 -28.17 -13.73 30.44
C LEU A 7 -28.20 -12.21 30.59
N SER A 8 -27.12 -11.64 31.14
CA SER A 8 -26.90 -10.20 31.15
C SER A 8 -27.20 -9.66 29.75
N ILE A 9 -27.94 -8.55 29.66
CA ILE A 9 -28.29 -7.87 28.40
C ILE A 9 -27.03 -7.67 27.53
N TYR A 10 -25.88 -7.38 28.15
CA TYR A 10 -24.59 -7.27 27.47
C TYR A 10 -24.06 -8.59 26.89
N ARG A 11 -24.29 -9.71 27.55
CA ARG A 11 -23.93 -11.06 27.06
C ARG A 11 -24.87 -11.51 25.96
N ALA A 12 -26.17 -11.27 26.11
CA ALA A 12 -27.17 -11.52 25.06
C ALA A 12 -26.88 -10.69 23.79
N ALA A 13 -26.64 -9.37 23.93
CA ALA A 13 -26.27 -8.49 22.82
C ALA A 13 -24.97 -8.90 22.13
N ARG A 14 -23.95 -9.36 22.89
CA ARG A 14 -22.71 -9.88 22.30
C ARG A 14 -22.92 -11.20 21.56
N THR A 15 -23.77 -12.08 22.08
CA THR A 15 -24.13 -13.34 21.42
C THR A 15 -24.89 -13.08 20.12
N ILE A 16 -25.84 -12.14 20.12
CA ILE A 16 -26.56 -11.70 18.92
C ILE A 16 -25.57 -11.11 17.90
N LYS A 17 -24.71 -10.17 18.31
CA LYS A 17 -23.69 -9.58 17.43
C LYS A 17 -22.70 -10.61 16.85
N ARG A 18 -22.36 -11.66 17.61
CA ARG A 18 -21.54 -12.79 17.11
C ARG A 18 -22.30 -13.66 16.12
N ARG A 19 -23.59 -13.89 16.33
CA ARG A 19 -24.46 -14.63 15.39
C ARG A 19 -24.69 -13.84 14.09
N GLU A 20 -24.60 -12.52 14.14
CA GLU A 20 -24.78 -11.64 12.99
C GLU A 20 -23.47 -11.43 12.19
N ASN A 21 -22.31 -11.50 12.84
CA ASN A 21 -20.99 -11.33 12.21
C ASN A 21 -20.31 -12.68 11.93
N THR A 22 -20.96 -13.53 11.14
CA THR A 22 -20.37 -14.81 10.72
C THR A 22 -19.40 -14.62 9.54
N LEU A 23 -18.50 -15.58 9.38
CA LEU A 23 -17.61 -15.67 8.20
C LEU A 23 -18.43 -15.67 6.90
N TYR A 24 -19.50 -16.45 6.85
CA TYR A 24 -20.39 -16.52 5.69
C TYR A 24 -21.02 -15.16 5.37
N ASN A 25 -21.52 -14.45 6.38
CA ASN A 25 -22.12 -13.13 6.19
C ASN A 25 -21.10 -12.11 5.66
N ALA A 26 -19.85 -12.15 6.15
CA ALA A 26 -18.78 -11.29 5.66
C ALA A 26 -18.45 -11.57 4.19
N LEU A 27 -18.19 -12.82 3.84
CA LEU A 27 -17.85 -13.23 2.47
C LEU A 27 -18.99 -12.98 1.48
N ARG A 28 -20.24 -13.25 1.89
CA ARG A 28 -21.41 -12.97 1.05
C ARG A 28 -21.61 -11.47 0.84
N SER A 29 -21.39 -10.65 1.87
CA SER A 29 -21.46 -9.18 1.75
C SER A 29 -20.38 -8.63 0.84
N ILE A 30 -19.16 -9.18 0.91
CA ILE A 30 -18.05 -8.85 -0.01
C ILE A 30 -18.44 -9.18 -1.45
N HIS A 31 -18.95 -10.39 -1.69
CA HIS A 31 -19.39 -10.81 -3.02
C HIS A 31 -20.50 -9.91 -3.56
N ASP A 32 -21.52 -9.60 -2.75
CA ASP A 32 -22.58 -8.69 -3.16
C ASP A 32 -22.05 -7.30 -3.53
N ASP A 33 -21.17 -6.74 -2.70
CA ASP A 33 -20.58 -5.41 -2.95
C ASP A 33 -19.64 -5.40 -4.17
N SER A 34 -19.01 -6.54 -4.48
CA SER A 34 -18.15 -6.67 -5.67
C SER A 34 -18.90 -6.52 -6.98
N VAL A 35 -20.19 -6.89 -7.03
CA VAL A 35 -21.01 -6.75 -8.23
C VAL A 35 -21.10 -5.28 -8.61
N PHE A 36 -21.36 -4.41 -7.63
CA PHE A 36 -21.37 -2.97 -7.82
C PHE A 36 -20.01 -2.44 -8.28
N VAL A 37 -18.90 -2.93 -7.71
CA VAL A 37 -17.55 -2.54 -8.16
C VAL A 37 -17.31 -2.95 -9.62
N GLY A 38 -17.76 -4.15 -10.01
CA GLY A 38 -17.71 -4.63 -11.38
C GLY A 38 -18.52 -3.77 -12.35
N GLU A 39 -19.75 -3.40 -11.97
CA GLU A 39 -20.60 -2.49 -12.74
C GLU A 39 -19.92 -1.14 -12.99
N ILE A 40 -19.33 -0.53 -11.94
CA ILE A 40 -18.62 0.74 -12.08
C ILE A 40 -17.38 0.61 -12.95
N SER A 41 -16.61 -0.48 -12.82
CA SER A 41 -15.43 -0.72 -13.66
C SER A 41 -15.80 -0.89 -15.14
N GLN A 42 -16.99 -1.42 -15.44
CA GLN A 42 -17.47 -1.56 -16.82
C GLN A 42 -17.91 -0.24 -17.45
N LEU A 43 -18.22 0.79 -16.66
CA LEU A 43 -18.53 2.12 -17.18
C LEU A 43 -17.31 2.79 -17.81
N TRP A 44 -16.11 2.51 -17.28
CA TRP A 44 -14.84 3.05 -17.77
C TRP A 44 -13.79 1.94 -17.89
N PRO A 45 -13.90 1.05 -18.88
CA PRO A 45 -13.04 -0.13 -19.01
C PRO A 45 -11.57 0.20 -19.29
N GLU A 46 -11.29 1.41 -19.79
CA GLU A 46 -9.91 1.88 -20.05
C GLU A 46 -9.21 2.38 -18.79
N LEU A 47 -9.98 2.73 -17.74
CA LEU A 47 -9.44 3.21 -16.49
C LEU A 47 -8.99 2.04 -15.60
N PRO A 48 -7.75 2.05 -15.09
CA PRO A 48 -7.25 0.98 -14.25
C PRO A 48 -7.98 0.93 -12.91
N LEU A 49 -8.30 -0.27 -12.46
CA LEU A 49 -8.96 -0.57 -11.19
C LEU A 49 -7.93 -0.87 -10.10
N LEU A 50 -7.91 -0.03 -9.06
CA LEU A 50 -6.95 -0.09 -7.96
C LEU A 50 -7.64 -0.46 -6.65
N ALA A 51 -7.03 -1.37 -5.90
CA ALA A 51 -7.44 -1.65 -4.52
C ALA A 51 -6.71 -0.72 -3.55
N ASN A 52 -7.46 0.03 -2.72
CA ASN A 52 -6.88 0.62 -1.53
C ASN A 52 -6.68 -0.48 -0.47
N LEU A 53 -5.43 -0.71 -0.10
CA LEU A 53 -5.06 -1.92 0.64
C LEU A 53 -5.67 -2.02 2.04
N ARG A 54 -5.71 -3.27 2.51
CA ARG A 54 -6.47 -3.81 3.64
C ARG A 54 -7.91 -4.10 3.26
N CYS A 55 -8.66 -3.06 2.95
CA CYS A 55 -10.10 -3.19 2.79
C CYS A 55 -10.51 -3.42 1.33
N GLY A 56 -9.95 -2.64 0.39
CA GLY A 56 -10.32 -2.65 -1.02
C GLY A 56 -10.04 -3.97 -1.76
N LEU A 57 -9.04 -4.74 -1.32
CA LEU A 57 -8.62 -6.00 -1.99
C LEU A 57 -9.73 -7.04 -2.10
N TRP A 58 -10.72 -6.98 -1.22
CA TRP A 58 -11.78 -7.99 -1.18
C TRP A 58 -12.83 -7.80 -2.28
N TYR A 59 -12.96 -6.61 -2.87
CA TYR A 59 -14.15 -6.24 -3.64
C TYR A 59 -14.02 -6.40 -5.16
N SER A 60 -12.96 -7.05 -5.65
CA SER A 60 -12.85 -7.47 -7.06
C SER A 60 -11.97 -8.72 -7.17
N PRO A 61 -12.26 -9.65 -8.09
CA PRO A 61 -11.38 -10.78 -8.38
C PRO A 61 -10.04 -10.38 -9.01
N LYS A 62 -9.97 -9.18 -9.62
CA LYS A 62 -8.77 -8.68 -10.28
C LYS A 62 -8.64 -7.16 -10.11
N PHE A 63 -7.42 -6.72 -9.84
CA PHE A 63 -7.03 -5.31 -9.81
C PHE A 63 -5.80 -5.11 -10.71
N ASP A 64 -5.69 -3.96 -11.36
CA ASP A 64 -4.53 -3.61 -12.20
C ASP A 64 -3.35 -3.14 -11.34
N SER A 65 -3.64 -2.56 -10.18
CA SER A 65 -2.62 -2.15 -9.21
C SER A 65 -3.21 -2.00 -7.81
N THR A 66 -2.36 -1.65 -6.85
CA THR A 66 -2.78 -1.39 -5.47
C THR A 66 -2.26 -0.04 -5.00
N CYS A 67 -2.99 0.58 -4.08
CA CYS A 67 -2.58 1.82 -3.43
C CYS A 67 -2.73 1.72 -1.92
N TYR A 68 -2.18 2.68 -1.18
CA TYR A 68 -2.28 2.70 0.26
C TYR A 68 -2.48 4.11 0.82
N PHE A 69 -3.74 4.54 0.78
CA PHE A 69 -4.23 5.75 1.43
C PHE A 69 -4.85 5.39 2.77
N LYS A 70 -4.21 5.81 3.86
CA LYS A 70 -4.65 5.47 5.21
C LYS A 70 -5.70 6.47 5.69
N SER A 71 -6.81 5.96 6.20
CA SER A 71 -7.90 6.76 6.77
C SER A 71 -7.44 7.68 7.90
N THR A 72 -6.49 7.23 8.74
CA THR A 72 -5.97 8.01 9.87
C THR A 72 -5.31 9.32 9.47
N ASP A 73 -4.81 9.41 8.24
CA ASP A 73 -4.10 10.59 7.75
C ASP A 73 -5.08 11.71 7.38
N GLY A 74 -6.37 11.39 7.30
CA GLY A 74 -7.47 12.31 7.08
C GLY A 74 -8.48 12.31 8.22
N HIS A 75 -8.14 11.87 9.44
CA HIS A 75 -9.11 11.95 10.55
C HIS A 75 -9.36 13.41 10.95
N THR A 76 -10.59 13.72 11.38
CA THR A 76 -10.93 15.04 11.92
C THR A 76 -9.95 15.44 13.02
N ASN A 77 -9.42 16.66 12.93
CA ASN A 77 -8.39 17.23 13.81
C ASN A 77 -7.00 16.55 13.74
N ASN A 78 -6.80 15.60 12.83
CA ASN A 78 -5.51 14.93 12.63
C ASN A 78 -5.25 14.68 11.14
N TRP A 79 -5.05 15.77 10.39
CA TRP A 79 -4.68 15.72 8.97
C TRP A 79 -3.17 15.70 8.80
N SER A 80 -2.68 14.82 7.95
CA SER A 80 -1.25 14.70 7.66
C SER A 80 -1.00 14.28 6.21
N PHE A 81 0.07 14.81 5.63
CA PHE A 81 0.60 14.34 4.35
C PHE A 81 1.79 13.41 4.59
N ASN A 82 1.75 12.20 4.04
CA ASN A 82 2.78 11.20 4.32
C ASN A 82 3.80 11.09 3.18
N THR A 83 4.98 11.67 3.38
CA THR A 83 6.08 11.61 2.40
C THR A 83 6.74 10.24 2.25
N SER A 84 6.45 9.27 3.12
CA SER A 84 6.92 7.88 2.97
C SER A 84 5.96 7.00 2.18
N ARG A 85 4.70 7.42 2.02
CA ARG A 85 3.63 6.69 1.31
C ARG A 85 2.99 7.62 0.29
N LEU A 86 3.82 8.06 -0.66
CA LEU A 86 3.42 9.05 -1.66
C LEU A 86 2.40 8.52 -2.68
N ASN A 87 2.28 7.20 -2.86
CA ASN A 87 1.47 6.62 -3.94
C ASN A 87 1.79 7.26 -5.32
N LEU A 88 3.07 7.56 -5.57
CA LEU A 88 3.53 8.27 -6.76
C LEU A 88 3.19 7.51 -8.06
N HIS A 89 3.19 6.18 -7.98
CA HIS A 89 2.80 5.29 -9.07
C HIS A 89 1.33 5.47 -9.48
N VAL A 90 0.44 5.80 -8.53
CA VAL A 90 -0.98 6.06 -8.82
C VAL A 90 -1.14 7.31 -9.68
N ALA A 91 -0.40 8.39 -9.37
CA ALA A 91 -0.41 9.61 -10.17
C ALA A 91 0.14 9.39 -11.58
N HIS A 92 1.22 8.60 -11.72
CA HIS A 92 1.76 8.24 -13.03
C HIS A 92 0.77 7.39 -13.83
N LEU A 93 0.21 6.35 -13.21
CA LEU A 93 -0.76 5.46 -13.85
C LEU A 93 -2.01 6.24 -14.29
N ALA A 94 -2.52 7.13 -13.45
CA ALA A 94 -3.64 8.00 -13.79
C ALA A 94 -3.29 8.94 -14.96
N GLY A 95 -2.10 9.56 -14.97
CA GLY A 95 -1.67 10.40 -16.09
C GLY A 95 -1.52 9.63 -17.41
N GLN A 96 -1.04 8.39 -17.36
CA GLN A 96 -0.86 7.53 -18.54
C GLN A 96 -2.18 7.00 -19.11
N LYS A 97 -3.16 6.74 -18.23
CA LYS A 97 -4.45 6.10 -18.59
C LYS A 97 -5.62 7.07 -18.62
N GLY A 98 -5.37 8.37 -18.49
CA GLY A 98 -6.43 9.38 -18.44
C GLY A 98 -7.26 9.35 -17.15
N GLY A 99 -6.88 8.58 -16.13
CA GLY A 99 -7.59 8.47 -14.85
C GLY A 99 -7.33 7.15 -14.13
N CYS A 100 -7.98 6.93 -12.98
CA CYS A 100 -8.05 5.62 -12.35
C CYS A 100 -9.27 5.47 -11.42
N ILE A 101 -9.61 4.23 -11.10
CA ILE A 101 -10.66 3.87 -10.14
C ILE A 101 -10.00 3.31 -8.89
N ILE A 102 -10.32 3.84 -7.71
CA ILE A 102 -9.82 3.36 -6.41
C ILE A 102 -10.98 2.81 -5.60
N VAL A 103 -10.88 1.54 -5.22
CA VAL A 103 -11.88 0.82 -4.44
C VAL A 103 -11.45 0.75 -2.98
N ASP A 104 -12.38 1.12 -2.10
CA ASP A 104 -12.26 0.98 -0.65
C ASP A 104 -13.68 0.79 -0.09
N SER A 105 -13.80 0.51 1.20
CA SER A 105 -15.11 0.49 1.84
C SER A 105 -15.02 0.97 3.27
N THR A 106 -16.17 1.22 3.88
CA THR A 106 -16.25 1.66 5.26
C THR A 106 -17.41 0.99 5.98
N ARG A 107 -17.26 0.88 7.28
CA ARG A 107 -18.25 0.25 8.16
C ARG A 107 -19.42 1.18 8.46
N LYS A 108 -20.42 0.61 9.13
CA LYS A 108 -21.69 1.23 9.51
C LYS A 108 -21.53 2.69 9.99
N GLY A 109 -22.27 3.59 9.35
CA GLY A 109 -22.42 5.00 9.76
C GLY A 109 -21.74 6.02 8.84
N LYS A 110 -20.76 5.60 8.03
CA LYS A 110 -20.12 6.46 7.03
C LYS A 110 -20.47 5.99 5.61
N ARG A 111 -20.57 6.94 4.67
CA ARG A 111 -20.75 6.63 3.24
C ARG A 111 -19.42 6.36 2.55
N PHE A 112 -18.39 7.09 2.95
CA PHE A 112 -17.03 6.97 2.45
C PHE A 112 -16.05 6.89 3.62
N PRO A 113 -14.94 6.15 3.47
CA PRO A 113 -13.85 6.21 4.43
C PRO A 113 -13.18 7.59 4.43
N ASP A 114 -12.48 7.94 5.52
CA ASP A 114 -11.75 9.21 5.60
C ASP A 114 -10.58 9.28 4.60
N SER A 115 -10.07 8.13 4.15
CA SER A 115 -9.10 8.02 3.05
C SER A 115 -9.65 8.69 1.79
N MET A 116 -10.89 8.39 1.42
CA MET A 116 -11.57 8.96 0.24
C MET A 116 -12.11 10.36 0.48
N SER A 117 -12.55 10.66 1.71
CA SER A 117 -13.17 11.95 2.00
C SER A 117 -12.16 13.09 2.14
N LYS A 118 -10.94 12.80 2.62
CA LYS A 118 -9.94 13.82 2.99
C LYS A 118 -8.53 13.47 2.56
N THR A 119 -8.04 12.24 2.79
CA THR A 119 -6.64 11.90 2.49
C THR A 119 -6.30 11.99 0.99
N ILE A 120 -7.12 11.40 0.12
CA ILE A 120 -6.91 11.45 -1.34
C ILE A 120 -7.13 12.86 -1.89
N PRO A 121 -8.18 13.61 -1.49
CA PRO A 121 -8.33 15.02 -1.86
C PRO A 121 -7.13 15.91 -1.52
N ILE A 122 -6.59 15.77 -0.30
CA ILE A 122 -5.37 16.46 0.12
C ILE A 122 -4.22 16.07 -0.80
N TRP A 123 -4.06 14.76 -1.05
CA TRP A 123 -3.03 14.24 -1.93
C TRP A 123 -3.12 14.81 -3.36
N THR A 124 -4.29 14.79 -4.00
CA THR A 124 -4.49 15.36 -5.34
C THR A 124 -4.13 16.84 -5.39
N CYS A 125 -4.56 17.62 -4.38
CA CYS A 125 -4.30 19.06 -4.33
C CYS A 125 -2.81 19.36 -4.15
N VAL A 126 -2.13 18.66 -3.24
CA VAL A 126 -0.69 18.82 -3.00
C VAL A 126 0.13 18.48 -4.25
N PHE A 127 -0.24 17.42 -4.98
CA PHE A 127 0.41 17.08 -6.25
C PHE A 127 0.15 18.12 -7.34
N ASN A 128 -1.10 18.58 -7.51
CA ASN A 128 -1.42 19.62 -8.49
C ASN A 128 -0.64 20.92 -8.22
N ARG A 129 -0.54 21.36 -6.96
CA ARG A 129 0.25 22.54 -6.56
C ARG A 129 1.74 22.36 -6.85
N ALA A 130 2.31 21.21 -6.49
CA ALA A 130 3.72 20.92 -6.76
C ALA A 130 4.04 20.90 -8.26
N ILE A 131 3.12 20.40 -9.10
CA ILE A 131 3.26 20.43 -10.56
C ILE A 131 3.19 21.86 -11.11
N VAL A 132 2.26 22.69 -10.64
CA VAL A 132 2.19 24.12 -11.02
C VAL A 132 3.49 24.81 -10.68
N ASN A 133 3.94 24.71 -9.42
CA ASN A 133 5.18 25.32 -8.99
C ASN A 133 6.39 24.85 -9.84
N HIS A 134 6.43 23.57 -10.23
CA HIS A 134 7.47 23.05 -11.10
C HIS A 134 7.43 23.67 -12.50
N ARG A 135 6.23 23.79 -13.10
CA ARG A 135 6.04 24.39 -14.43
C ARG A 135 6.38 25.88 -14.44
N SER A 136 5.94 26.65 -13.45
CA SER A 136 6.27 28.08 -13.33
C SER A 136 7.78 28.30 -13.23
N ARG A 137 8.48 27.51 -12.39
CA ARG A 137 9.95 27.57 -12.26
C ARG A 137 10.70 27.22 -13.55
N MET A 138 10.09 26.46 -14.47
CA MET A 138 10.70 26.14 -15.77
C MET A 138 10.49 27.29 -16.77
N GLN A 139 9.29 27.90 -16.78
CA GLN A 139 9.01 29.08 -17.61
C GLN A 139 9.92 30.26 -17.23
N ASP A 140 10.08 30.55 -15.94
CA ASP A 140 10.99 31.61 -15.45
C ASP A 140 12.46 31.38 -15.87
N ARG A 141 12.87 30.11 -16.02
CA ARG A 141 14.24 29.74 -16.41
C ARG A 141 14.48 29.85 -17.91
N ASP A 142 13.45 29.63 -18.72
CA ASP A 142 13.53 29.76 -20.17
C ASP A 142 13.46 31.25 -20.58
N GLU A 143 12.60 32.06 -19.93
CA GLU A 143 12.58 33.52 -20.12
C GLU A 143 13.89 34.18 -19.66
N GLY A 144 14.49 33.71 -18.56
CA GLY A 144 15.79 34.19 -18.08
C GLY A 144 16.99 33.81 -18.95
N LYS A 145 16.83 32.91 -19.92
CA LYS A 145 17.88 32.54 -20.89
C LYS A 145 17.76 33.27 -22.23
N GLU A 146 16.59 33.77 -22.59
CA GLU A 146 16.38 34.59 -23.79
C GLU A 146 16.67 36.09 -23.56
N GLY A 147 16.85 36.53 -22.31
CA GLY A 147 17.12 37.92 -21.93
C GLY A 147 18.55 38.45 -22.16
N VAL A 148 19.43 37.73 -22.86
CA VAL A 148 20.78 38.22 -23.22
C VAL A 148 20.92 38.26 -24.75
N ASN A 149 20.09 39.05 -25.41
CA ASN A 149 20.39 39.78 -26.66
C ASN A 149 19.13 40.46 -27.20
N SER A 150 18.94 41.74 -26.86
CA SER A 150 18.56 42.77 -27.84
C SER A 150 18.44 44.13 -27.16
N ASP A 151 19.34 45.03 -27.54
CA ASP A 151 19.27 46.46 -27.25
C ASP A 151 17.99 47.09 -27.84
N ILE A 152 17.40 47.97 -27.04
CA ILE A 152 16.69 49.22 -27.36
C ILE A 152 16.07 49.34 -28.77
N HIS A 153 14.73 49.41 -28.82
CA HIS A 153 14.03 50.48 -29.52
C HIS A 153 12.62 50.66 -28.95
N GLU A 154 12.38 51.84 -28.35
CA GLU A 154 11.05 52.36 -28.03
C GLU A 154 10.24 52.53 -29.33
N SER A 155 9.03 51.96 -29.36
CA SER A 155 7.91 52.61 -30.04
C SER A 155 6.59 52.14 -29.44
N GLU A 156 5.85 53.10 -28.90
CA GLU A 156 4.46 53.00 -28.48
C GLU A 156 3.57 52.58 -29.65
N ALA A 157 3.01 51.38 -29.59
CA ALA A 157 1.82 50.98 -30.34
C ALA A 157 1.01 50.02 -29.47
N PHE A 158 0.24 50.67 -28.60
CA PHE A 158 -0.69 50.13 -27.63
C PHE A 158 -1.88 49.46 -28.34
N ASP A 159 -2.36 48.38 -27.72
CA ASP A 159 -3.69 47.77 -27.86
C ASP A 159 -4.13 47.24 -29.24
N GLN A 160 -4.02 45.91 -29.43
CA GLN A 160 -5.07 45.03 -30.01
C GLN A 160 -4.61 43.61 -30.39
N LEU A 161 -3.33 43.25 -30.18
CA LEU A 161 -2.82 41.91 -30.54
C LEU A 161 -2.51 41.00 -29.33
N ALA A 162 -2.69 41.47 -28.10
CA ALA A 162 -2.43 40.71 -26.88
C ALA A 162 -3.66 39.92 -26.35
N GLU A 163 -4.86 40.13 -26.91
CA GLU A 163 -6.08 39.48 -26.44
C GLU A 163 -6.40 38.15 -27.14
N ASN A 164 -5.75 37.82 -28.26
CA ASN A 164 -6.08 36.61 -29.04
C ASN A 164 -5.07 35.46 -28.91
N THR A 165 -3.97 35.64 -28.17
CA THR A 165 -2.98 34.56 -27.90
C THR A 165 -3.03 34.07 -26.44
N SER A 166 -3.88 34.67 -25.61
CA SER A 166 -4.09 34.35 -24.19
C SER A 166 -5.33 33.49 -23.91
N GLN A 167 -5.99 32.97 -24.96
CA GLN A 167 -7.19 32.13 -24.87
C GLN A 167 -6.92 30.72 -25.39
N ALA A 168 -6.11 29.94 -24.65
CA ALA A 168 -6.13 28.46 -24.67
C ALA A 168 -5.15 27.77 -23.67
N SER A 169 -4.58 28.46 -22.68
CA SER A 169 -3.99 27.74 -21.54
C SER A 169 -5.14 27.30 -20.64
N HIS A 170 -5.65 26.07 -20.80
CA HIS A 170 -6.56 25.46 -19.83
C HIS A 170 -5.99 25.70 -18.41
N GLU A 171 -6.70 26.49 -17.61
CA GLU A 171 -6.27 26.91 -16.29
C GLU A 171 -6.09 25.68 -15.41
N TRP A 172 -4.84 25.36 -15.03
CA TRP A 172 -4.55 24.17 -14.22
C TRP A 172 -5.10 24.35 -12.81
N ASP A 173 -6.21 23.67 -12.50
CA ASP A 173 -6.86 23.75 -11.20
C ASP A 173 -6.07 23.05 -10.08
N ALA A 174 -5.40 23.84 -9.25
CA ALA A 174 -4.69 23.40 -8.06
C ALA A 174 -5.48 23.59 -6.74
N SER A 175 -6.78 23.86 -6.83
CA SER A 175 -7.65 24.05 -5.67
C SER A 175 -7.98 22.73 -4.96
N LEU A 176 -8.45 22.83 -3.72
CA LEU A 176 -8.82 21.68 -2.91
C LEU A 176 -10.27 21.25 -3.21
N HIS A 177 -10.43 20.04 -3.73
CA HIS A 177 -11.73 19.42 -4.02
C HIS A 177 -12.12 18.42 -2.94
N LEU A 178 -12.96 18.85 -2.00
CA LEU A 178 -13.53 18.00 -0.94
C LEU A 178 -15.00 17.70 -1.22
N PRO A 179 -15.52 16.56 -0.72
CA PRO A 179 -16.92 16.22 -0.87
C PRO A 179 -17.81 17.09 0.04
N LEU A 180 -19.09 17.23 -0.33
CA LEU A 180 -20.04 18.12 0.33
C LEU A 180 -20.28 17.84 1.82
N TRP A 181 -20.00 16.62 2.30
CA TRP A 181 -20.16 16.25 3.71
C TRP A 181 -18.97 16.63 4.60
N VAL A 182 -17.88 17.14 4.04
CA VAL A 182 -16.79 17.73 4.81
C VAL A 182 -17.16 19.18 5.12
N SER A 183 -17.12 19.56 6.39
CA SER A 183 -17.56 20.89 6.81
C SER A 183 -16.66 22.00 6.25
N LYS A 184 -17.20 23.21 6.07
CA LYS A 184 -16.42 24.37 5.64
C LYS A 184 -15.28 24.71 6.61
N THR A 185 -15.49 24.48 7.91
CA THR A 185 -14.46 24.66 8.93
C THR A 185 -13.33 23.66 8.77
N GLU A 186 -13.65 22.37 8.58
CA GLU A 186 -12.62 21.36 8.30
C GLU A 186 -11.85 21.68 7.01
N ARG A 187 -12.56 22.13 5.95
CA ARG A 187 -11.95 22.58 4.70
C ARG A 187 -10.93 23.71 4.95
N ALA A 188 -11.31 24.77 5.66
CA ALA A 188 -10.42 25.88 5.93
C ALA A 188 -9.17 25.46 6.72
N SER A 189 -9.32 24.58 7.72
CA SER A 189 -8.19 24.03 8.49
C SER A 189 -7.26 23.15 7.66
N ILE A 190 -7.79 22.47 6.63
CA ILE A 190 -6.97 21.72 5.68
C ILE A 190 -6.23 22.69 4.75
N GLU A 191 -6.93 23.70 4.22
CA GLU A 191 -6.37 24.69 3.29
C GLU A 191 -5.16 25.44 3.88
N GLU A 192 -5.21 25.78 5.17
CA GLU A 192 -4.09 26.41 5.91
C GLU A 192 -2.81 25.56 5.91
N ARG A 193 -2.93 24.23 5.79
CA ARG A 193 -1.79 23.29 5.87
C ARG A 193 -1.23 22.88 4.51
N LEU A 194 -1.99 23.11 3.42
CA LEU A 194 -1.63 22.65 2.07
C LEU A 194 -0.28 23.21 1.61
N GLU A 195 0.04 24.45 1.96
CA GLU A 195 1.31 25.07 1.58
C GLU A 195 2.50 24.36 2.21
N GLY A 196 2.40 24.02 3.50
CA GLY A 196 3.42 23.24 4.20
C GLY A 196 3.62 21.86 3.58
N TRP A 197 2.53 21.14 3.30
CA TRP A 197 2.61 19.82 2.67
C TRP A 197 3.14 19.85 1.22
N THR A 198 2.86 20.93 0.48
CA THR A 198 3.42 21.14 -0.87
C THR A 198 4.94 21.27 -0.79
N LYS A 199 5.45 22.10 0.13
CA LYS A 199 6.89 22.22 0.38
C LYS A 199 7.52 20.91 0.85
N GLU A 200 6.84 20.15 1.69
CA GLU A 200 7.30 18.83 2.12
C GLU A 200 7.39 17.84 0.95
N LEU A 201 6.43 17.84 0.02
CA LEU A 201 6.48 17.02 -1.19
C LEU A 201 7.65 17.43 -2.08
N GLU A 202 7.81 18.72 -2.37
CA GLU A 202 8.90 19.22 -3.23
C GLU A 202 10.28 18.88 -2.67
N ALA A 203 10.45 19.01 -1.35
CA ALA A 203 11.73 18.69 -0.71
C ALA A 203 11.95 17.17 -0.53
N SER A 204 10.92 16.33 -0.70
CA SER A 204 10.97 14.88 -0.43
C SER A 204 11.77 14.07 -1.45
N GLY A 205 12.19 14.70 -2.57
CA GLY A 205 12.87 14.00 -3.66
C GLY A 205 11.92 13.22 -4.57
N ALA A 206 10.61 13.49 -4.49
CA ALA A 206 9.64 12.97 -5.44
C ALA A 206 9.96 13.48 -6.85
N ASP A 207 9.83 12.60 -7.85
CA ASP A 207 10.07 12.94 -9.26
C ASP A 207 8.86 13.70 -9.84
N ILE A 208 8.74 14.98 -9.44
CA ILE A 208 7.68 15.88 -9.90
C ILE A 208 7.86 16.22 -11.39
N ALA A 209 9.10 16.20 -11.90
CA ALA A 209 9.38 16.48 -13.31
C ALA A 209 8.74 15.43 -14.23
N SER A 210 8.93 14.14 -13.92
CA SER A 210 8.27 13.04 -14.63
C SER A 210 6.74 13.12 -14.55
N LEU A 211 6.20 13.53 -13.40
CA LEU A 211 4.75 13.74 -13.28
C LEU A 211 4.24 14.92 -14.09
N ALA A 212 4.98 16.03 -14.09
CA ALA A 212 4.60 17.25 -14.79
C ALA A 212 4.58 17.05 -16.31
N SER A 213 5.42 16.15 -16.85
CA SER A 213 5.38 15.75 -18.26
C SER A 213 4.29 14.70 -18.56
N CYS A 214 3.98 13.82 -17.59
CA CYS A 214 2.96 12.79 -17.73
C CYS A 214 1.53 13.35 -17.66
N LEU A 215 1.23 14.19 -16.67
CA LEU A 215 -0.13 14.69 -16.42
C LEU A 215 -0.45 15.91 -17.27
N LYS A 216 -1.31 15.73 -18.27
CA LYS A 216 -1.81 16.81 -19.13
C LYS A 216 -2.90 17.66 -18.46
N LYS A 217 -3.66 17.07 -17.54
CA LYS A 217 -4.78 17.70 -16.81
C LYS A 217 -4.60 17.50 -15.28
N PRO A 218 -5.07 18.43 -14.42
CA PRO A 218 -4.94 18.32 -12.97
C PRO A 218 -5.66 17.08 -12.42
N LEU A 219 -5.16 16.48 -11.34
CA LEU A 219 -5.82 15.35 -10.68
C LEU A 219 -7.06 15.83 -9.94
N ARG A 220 -8.21 15.14 -10.08
CA ARG A 220 -9.43 15.50 -9.34
C ARG A 220 -10.20 14.27 -8.84
N PRO A 221 -10.56 14.21 -7.55
CA PRO A 221 -11.36 13.12 -7.01
C PRO A 221 -12.84 13.22 -7.41
N LEU A 222 -13.45 12.06 -7.71
CA LEU A 222 -14.89 11.88 -7.90
C LEU A 222 -15.39 10.80 -6.94
N TRP A 223 -16.57 10.94 -6.35
CA TRP A 223 -17.06 10.02 -5.32
C TRP A 223 -18.27 9.23 -5.78
N ILE A 224 -18.13 7.90 -5.82
CA ILE A 224 -19.16 6.97 -6.24
C ILE A 224 -19.46 5.98 -5.11
N SER A 225 -20.74 5.78 -4.81
CA SER A 225 -21.20 4.73 -3.89
C SER A 225 -22.48 4.12 -4.44
N GLN A 226 -22.97 3.04 -3.83
CA GLN A 226 -24.25 2.40 -4.21
C GLN A 226 -25.49 3.32 -4.15
N LYS A 227 -25.37 4.53 -3.59
CA LYS A 227 -26.45 5.54 -3.56
C LYS A 227 -26.29 6.63 -4.62
N THR A 228 -25.18 6.63 -5.35
CA THR A 228 -24.94 7.60 -6.42
C THR A 228 -25.79 7.21 -7.62
N VAL A 229 -26.66 8.10 -8.06
CA VAL A 229 -27.45 7.90 -9.28
C VAL A 229 -26.63 8.49 -10.44
N ILE A 230 -25.94 7.62 -11.18
CA ILE A 230 -25.12 8.02 -12.36
C ILE A 230 -25.97 7.96 -13.66
N TRP A 231 -27.16 7.36 -13.58
CA TRP A 231 -27.95 6.86 -14.72
C TRP A 231 -29.01 7.81 -15.26
N LEU A 232 -28.75 9.11 -15.36
CA LEU A 232 -29.78 10.03 -15.87
C LEU A 232 -29.56 10.51 -17.30
N ASN A 233 -28.34 10.79 -17.80
CA ASN A 233 -28.17 11.39 -19.14
C ASN A 233 -26.78 11.14 -19.78
N GLU A 234 -26.39 9.89 -20.03
CA GLU A 234 -25.09 9.48 -20.60
C GLU A 234 -23.92 9.53 -19.59
N VAL A 235 -23.08 8.48 -19.61
CA VAL A 235 -21.85 8.44 -18.82
C VAL A 235 -20.82 9.29 -19.57
N PRO A 236 -20.32 10.39 -18.99
CA PRO A 236 -19.33 11.20 -19.66
C PRO A 236 -18.09 10.36 -19.96
N ASP A 237 -17.58 10.50 -21.17
CA ASP A 237 -16.27 9.97 -21.49
C ASP A 237 -15.23 10.66 -20.58
N HIS A 238 -14.35 9.88 -19.99
CA HIS A 238 -13.33 10.37 -19.07
C HIS A 238 -12.42 11.43 -19.71
N ASP A 239 -12.23 11.36 -21.02
CA ASP A 239 -11.46 12.33 -21.80
C ASP A 239 -12.15 13.69 -21.95
N SER A 240 -13.48 13.75 -21.76
CA SER A 240 -14.25 15.00 -21.86
C SER A 240 -14.01 15.96 -20.70
N TRP A 241 -13.52 15.46 -19.56
CA TRP A 241 -13.25 16.29 -18.38
C TRP A 241 -12.01 17.16 -18.56
N ASP A 242 -12.01 18.35 -17.98
CA ASP A 242 -10.88 19.26 -17.91
C ASP A 242 -9.82 18.84 -16.86
N PHE A 243 -10.04 17.71 -16.19
CA PHE A 243 -9.17 17.11 -15.18
C PHE A 243 -8.92 15.62 -15.45
N THR A 244 -7.89 15.07 -14.81
CA THR A 244 -7.60 13.63 -14.73
C THR A 244 -8.40 13.03 -13.55
N PRO A 245 -9.46 12.23 -13.79
CA PRO A 245 -10.33 11.71 -12.75
C PRO A 245 -9.65 10.64 -11.87
N ILE A 246 -9.82 10.80 -10.56
CA ILE A 246 -9.54 9.78 -9.55
C ILE A 246 -10.89 9.34 -8.96
N ILE A 247 -11.46 8.27 -9.52
CA ILE A 247 -12.80 7.80 -9.20
C ILE A 247 -12.76 6.95 -7.92
N LEU A 248 -13.30 7.48 -6.83
CA LEU A 248 -13.30 6.89 -5.51
C LEU A 248 -14.59 6.10 -5.28
N VAL A 249 -14.50 4.78 -5.35
CA VAL A 249 -15.63 3.85 -5.23
C VAL A 249 -15.69 3.29 -3.81
N SER A 250 -16.66 3.74 -3.03
CA SER A 250 -17.01 3.10 -1.75
C SER A 250 -17.90 1.89 -2.05
N ALA A 251 -17.31 0.69 -1.95
CA ALA A 251 -17.93 -0.55 -2.38
C ALA A 251 -19.22 -0.86 -1.62
N SER A 252 -19.23 -0.64 -0.29
CA SER A 252 -20.34 -1.04 0.57
C SER A 252 -21.49 -0.04 0.66
N SER A 253 -22.69 -0.57 0.82
CA SER A 253 -23.91 0.20 1.12
C SER A 253 -23.84 0.84 2.51
N SER A 254 -24.14 2.14 2.59
CA SER A 254 -24.06 2.92 3.82
C SER A 254 -25.36 2.91 4.66
N THR A 255 -26.21 1.89 4.52
CA THR A 255 -27.50 1.86 5.24
C THR A 255 -27.30 1.65 6.74
N GLY A 256 -27.87 2.54 7.55
CA GLY A 256 -27.80 2.50 9.02
C GLY A 256 -28.61 1.36 9.67
N VAL A 257 -29.36 0.59 8.87
CA VAL A 257 -30.18 -0.54 9.31
C VAL A 257 -29.51 -1.84 8.87
N ILE A 258 -29.58 -2.88 9.71
CA ILE A 258 -29.11 -4.22 9.34
C ILE A 258 -29.99 -4.69 8.17
N GLN A 259 -29.39 -4.88 7.01
CA GLN A 259 -30.10 -5.42 5.85
C GLN A 259 -30.06 -6.93 5.93
N HIS A 260 -31.22 -7.54 6.16
CA HIS A 260 -31.38 -8.98 5.96
C HIS A 260 -31.56 -9.22 4.46
N ARG A 261 -30.73 -10.09 3.89
CA ARG A 261 -30.77 -10.46 2.47
C ARG A 261 -31.06 -11.94 2.36
N THR A 262 -31.77 -12.30 1.29
CA THR A 262 -32.18 -13.68 1.02
C THR A 262 -31.94 -14.00 -0.45
N THR A 263 -31.50 -15.23 -0.71
CA THR A 263 -31.60 -15.88 -2.02
C THR A 263 -32.66 -16.96 -1.94
N SER A 264 -32.87 -17.68 -3.04
CA SER A 264 -33.74 -18.86 -3.07
C SER A 264 -33.32 -19.96 -2.08
N GLU A 265 -32.05 -20.00 -1.69
CA GLU A 265 -31.47 -21.10 -0.89
C GLU A 265 -31.07 -20.67 0.53
N PHE A 266 -30.57 -19.44 0.71
CA PHE A 266 -29.98 -19.01 1.97
C PHE A 266 -30.34 -17.58 2.35
N SER A 267 -30.29 -17.28 3.64
CA SER A 267 -30.41 -15.93 4.16
C SER A 267 -29.14 -15.51 4.92
N TRP A 268 -28.82 -14.23 4.86
CA TRP A 268 -27.67 -13.65 5.57
C TRP A 268 -27.94 -12.22 6.02
N ASN A 269 -27.17 -11.78 7.00
CA ASN A 269 -27.15 -10.40 7.42
C ASN A 269 -26.02 -9.69 6.69
N TYR A 270 -26.35 -8.66 5.93
CA TYR A 270 -25.36 -7.85 5.21
C TYR A 270 -24.50 -7.06 6.19
N ILE A 271 -23.19 -7.12 5.98
CA ILE A 271 -22.16 -6.44 6.78
C ILE A 271 -21.49 -5.39 5.89
N PRO A 272 -21.80 -4.09 6.08
CA PRO A 272 -21.13 -3.03 5.34
C PRO A 272 -19.66 -2.93 5.77
N GLY A 273 -18.76 -2.84 4.80
CA GLY A 273 -17.32 -2.78 5.04
C GLY A 273 -16.76 -4.11 5.57
N ALA A 274 -17.28 -5.23 5.08
CA ALA A 274 -16.89 -6.56 5.54
C ALA A 274 -15.41 -6.89 5.28
N GLY A 275 -14.80 -6.31 4.23
CA GLY A 275 -13.36 -6.43 3.96
C GLY A 275 -12.46 -5.73 4.99
N ASP A 276 -13.02 -4.91 5.88
CA ASP A 276 -12.24 -4.21 6.92
C ASP A 276 -12.08 -5.09 8.20
N ASP A 277 -10.98 -4.92 8.93
CA ASP A 277 -10.46 -5.82 9.98
C ASP A 277 -10.65 -7.32 9.69
N GLU A 278 -10.21 -7.76 8.50
CA GLU A 278 -10.19 -9.17 8.10
C GLU A 278 -9.54 -10.09 9.16
N GLU A 279 -8.59 -9.58 9.95
CA GLU A 279 -7.90 -10.35 11.00
C GLU A 279 -8.86 -10.87 12.08
N SER A 280 -10.04 -10.26 12.21
CA SER A 280 -11.06 -10.66 13.18
C SER A 280 -11.93 -11.84 12.72
N TRP A 281 -12.00 -12.13 11.41
CA TRP A 281 -12.95 -13.10 10.86
C TRP A 281 -12.39 -14.02 9.76
N ALA A 282 -11.40 -13.59 8.97
CA ALA A 282 -10.94 -14.29 7.78
C ALA A 282 -10.17 -15.59 8.07
N ARG A 283 -9.62 -15.75 9.29
CA ARG A 283 -8.95 -16.98 9.74
C ARG A 283 -7.84 -17.48 8.78
N GLY A 284 -7.13 -16.56 8.14
CA GLY A 284 -6.06 -16.88 7.19
C GLY A 284 -6.51 -17.01 5.73
N LEU A 285 -7.81 -16.87 5.44
CA LEU A 285 -8.32 -16.72 4.08
C LEU A 285 -7.83 -15.40 3.48
N SER A 286 -7.16 -15.46 2.33
CA SER A 286 -6.77 -14.28 1.56
C SER A 286 -7.83 -13.92 0.50
N PRO A 287 -7.87 -12.67 0.02
CA PRO A 287 -8.74 -12.26 -1.09
C PRO A 287 -8.57 -13.13 -2.33
N ASP A 288 -7.33 -13.45 -2.73
CA ASP A 288 -7.06 -14.29 -3.91
C ASP A 288 -7.62 -15.71 -3.75
N LEU A 289 -7.47 -16.30 -2.56
CA LEU A 289 -7.99 -17.64 -2.29
C LEU A 289 -9.52 -17.64 -2.24
N PHE A 290 -10.13 -16.57 -1.71
CA PHE A 290 -11.57 -16.38 -1.75
C PHE A 290 -12.09 -16.29 -3.18
N TRP A 291 -11.52 -15.42 -4.02
CA TRP A 291 -11.98 -15.22 -5.39
C TRP A 291 -11.79 -16.45 -6.28
N LYS A 292 -10.73 -17.23 -6.09
CA LYS A 292 -10.53 -18.51 -6.77
C LYS A 292 -11.60 -19.56 -6.44
N ASN A 293 -12.24 -19.47 -5.27
CA ASN A 293 -13.19 -20.46 -4.77
C ASN A 293 -14.57 -19.85 -4.44
N VAL A 294 -14.87 -18.67 -4.97
CA VAL A 294 -15.99 -17.83 -4.50
C VAL A 294 -17.34 -18.55 -4.57
N TYR A 295 -17.62 -19.20 -5.70
CA TYR A 295 -18.87 -19.94 -5.91
C TYR A 295 -18.96 -21.16 -4.99
N ASP A 296 -17.86 -21.87 -4.78
CA ASP A 296 -17.84 -23.07 -3.93
C ASP A 296 -18.07 -22.73 -2.45
N ILE A 297 -17.53 -21.60 -1.99
CA ILE A 297 -17.72 -21.09 -0.62
C ILE A 297 -19.16 -20.61 -0.44
N ILE A 298 -19.64 -19.78 -1.35
CA ILE A 298 -20.93 -19.13 -1.18
C ILE A 298 -22.10 -20.11 -1.35
N ASN A 299 -22.03 -21.00 -2.35
CA ASN A 299 -23.10 -21.97 -2.60
C ASN A 299 -23.13 -23.09 -1.54
N SER A 300 -22.10 -23.20 -0.68
CA SER A 300 -22.09 -24.18 0.42
C SER A 300 -23.00 -23.81 1.59
N GLY A 301 -23.49 -22.57 1.63
CA GLY A 301 -24.33 -22.07 2.71
C GLY A 301 -23.57 -21.80 4.02
N PRO A 302 -24.28 -21.24 5.03
CA PRO A 302 -23.67 -20.77 6.27
C PRO A 302 -23.07 -21.89 7.14
N ASP A 303 -23.66 -23.10 7.10
CA ASP A 303 -23.26 -24.21 7.96
C ASP A 303 -21.92 -24.82 7.54
N MET A 304 -21.71 -25.00 6.24
CA MET A 304 -20.50 -25.62 5.69
C MET A 304 -19.38 -24.62 5.39
N CYS A 305 -19.69 -23.32 5.29
CA CYS A 305 -18.73 -22.27 4.93
C CYS A 305 -17.48 -22.28 5.83
N ASN A 306 -17.65 -22.41 7.15
CA ASN A 306 -16.51 -22.45 8.08
C ASN A 306 -15.58 -23.65 7.82
N GLN A 307 -16.15 -24.82 7.56
CA GLN A 307 -15.38 -26.04 7.30
C GLN A 307 -14.67 -25.96 5.96
N LYS A 308 -15.35 -25.47 4.90
CA LYS A 308 -14.74 -25.28 3.58
C LYS A 308 -13.58 -24.30 3.63
N VAL A 309 -13.75 -23.13 4.24
CA VAL A 309 -12.68 -22.15 4.37
C VAL A 309 -11.50 -22.72 5.16
N ALA A 310 -11.75 -23.44 6.26
CA ALA A 310 -10.67 -24.08 7.01
C ALA A 310 -9.89 -25.10 6.16
N ASN A 311 -10.59 -25.94 5.39
CA ASN A 311 -9.96 -26.91 4.50
C ASN A 311 -9.16 -26.22 3.39
N MET A 312 -9.68 -25.14 2.80
CA MET A 312 -8.99 -24.36 1.76
C MET A 312 -7.73 -23.69 2.28
N VAL A 313 -7.81 -23.02 3.43
CA VAL A 313 -6.67 -22.36 4.07
C VAL A 313 -5.61 -23.38 4.46
N GLU A 314 -6.00 -24.54 4.97
CA GLU A 314 -5.07 -25.61 5.31
C GLU A 314 -4.41 -26.23 4.07
N LYS A 315 -5.18 -26.47 3.00
CA LYS A 315 -4.64 -26.95 1.71
C LYS A 315 -3.64 -25.96 1.12
N ASP A 316 -3.97 -24.67 1.13
CA ASP A 316 -3.07 -23.60 0.69
C ASP A 316 -1.80 -23.54 1.57
N ARG A 317 -1.95 -23.64 2.89
CA ARG A 317 -0.83 -23.68 3.83
C ARG A 317 0.11 -24.86 3.57
N VAL A 318 -0.42 -26.07 3.40
CA VAL A 318 0.36 -27.28 3.11
C VAL A 318 1.06 -27.14 1.76
N TYR A 319 0.36 -26.65 0.74
CA TYR A 319 0.93 -26.41 -0.57
C TYR A 319 2.11 -25.43 -0.54
N ARG A 320 1.97 -24.32 0.20
CA ARG A 320 3.05 -23.35 0.42
C ARG A 320 4.22 -23.96 1.19
N ALA A 321 3.94 -24.76 2.23
CA ALA A 321 4.97 -25.45 3.00
C ALA A 321 5.78 -26.43 2.14
N GLN A 322 5.13 -27.20 1.26
CA GLN A 322 5.79 -28.14 0.34
C GLN A 322 6.74 -27.44 -0.65
N ARG A 323 6.48 -26.16 -0.95
CA ARG A 323 7.32 -25.33 -1.83
C ARG A 323 8.36 -24.49 -1.06
N GLY A 324 8.57 -24.76 0.22
CA GLY A 324 9.52 -24.01 1.05
C GLY A 324 9.12 -22.56 1.31
N GLN A 325 7.82 -22.24 1.20
CA GLN A 325 7.31 -20.92 1.53
C GLN A 325 6.85 -20.86 2.99
N ASN A 326 6.95 -19.68 3.62
CA ASN A 326 6.53 -19.48 5.00
C ASN A 326 5.03 -19.72 5.16
N ALA A 327 4.66 -20.73 5.95
CA ALA A 327 3.30 -21.20 6.13
C ALA A 327 2.99 -21.42 7.63
N PRO A 328 2.91 -20.33 8.43
CA PRO A 328 2.72 -20.44 9.87
C PRO A 328 1.36 -21.08 10.18
N GLN A 329 1.35 -21.98 11.16
CA GLN A 329 0.11 -22.61 11.62
C GLN A 329 -0.74 -21.56 12.36
N VAL A 330 -2.00 -21.41 11.97
CA VAL A 330 -2.93 -20.51 12.67
C VAL A 330 -3.28 -21.14 14.02
N THR A 331 -2.57 -20.73 15.08
CA THR A 331 -2.88 -21.19 16.44
C THR A 331 -4.17 -20.53 16.91
N LEU A 332 -5.27 -21.30 16.92
CA LEU A 332 -6.48 -20.87 17.59
C LEU A 332 -6.21 -20.81 19.10
N LYS A 333 -6.41 -19.65 19.72
CA LYS A 333 -6.53 -19.61 21.18
C LYS A 333 -7.78 -20.42 21.52
N PRO A 334 -7.69 -21.50 22.33
CA PRO A 334 -8.87 -22.21 22.75
C PRO A 334 -9.83 -21.22 23.43
N PRO A 335 -11.15 -21.32 23.20
CA PRO A 335 -12.10 -20.53 23.96
C PRO A 335 -11.85 -20.84 25.44
N LYS A 336 -11.67 -19.78 26.26
CA LYS A 336 -11.54 -19.93 27.71
C LYS A 336 -12.72 -20.76 28.21
N SER A 337 -12.47 -22.02 28.53
CA SER A 337 -13.44 -22.95 29.10
C SER A 337 -13.90 -22.38 30.43
N LEU A 338 -15.16 -21.98 30.49
CA LEU A 338 -15.87 -21.91 31.77
C LEU A 338 -16.00 -23.35 32.26
N ASN A 339 -15.43 -23.58 33.45
CA ASN A 339 -15.50 -24.77 34.29
C ASN A 339 -16.51 -25.84 33.84
N SER A 340 -15.99 -27.04 33.55
CA SER A 340 -16.78 -28.25 33.67
C SER A 340 -15.93 -29.34 34.31
N THR A 341 -16.39 -29.75 35.48
CA THR A 341 -16.13 -31.02 36.14
C THR A 341 -16.23 -32.19 35.17
N SER A 342 -15.33 -33.15 35.40
CA SER A 342 -15.15 -34.46 34.78
C SER A 342 -16.43 -35.19 34.35
N ASP A 343 -16.45 -35.64 33.08
CA ASP A 343 -16.99 -36.95 32.70
C ASP A 343 -16.36 -37.42 31.36
N PRO A 344 -15.80 -38.65 31.23
CA PRO A 344 -15.07 -39.09 30.04
C PRO A 344 -15.93 -40.01 29.16
N SER A 345 -16.58 -39.47 28.14
CA SER A 345 -17.16 -40.28 27.06
C SER A 345 -17.46 -39.47 25.80
N TYR A 346 -16.43 -38.98 25.10
CA TYR A 346 -16.59 -38.64 23.68
C TYR A 346 -15.30 -38.97 22.93
N VAL A 347 -15.39 -39.99 22.07
CA VAL A 347 -14.32 -40.46 21.20
C VAL A 347 -14.21 -39.48 20.03
N GLU A 348 -13.01 -38.92 19.82
CA GLU A 348 -12.67 -38.17 18.61
C GLU A 348 -12.79 -39.08 17.37
N PRO A 349 -13.47 -38.66 16.29
CA PRO A 349 -13.29 -39.32 15.01
C PRO A 349 -11.97 -38.85 14.40
N VAL A 350 -10.98 -39.74 14.40
CA VAL A 350 -9.77 -39.64 13.58
C VAL A 350 -10.20 -39.60 12.12
N LEU A 351 -10.00 -38.45 11.46
CA LEU A 351 -10.20 -38.32 10.02
C LEU A 351 -9.08 -39.10 9.31
N SER A 352 -9.44 -40.27 8.78
CA SER A 352 -8.60 -41.05 7.89
C SER A 352 -8.29 -40.26 6.62
N LEU A 353 -7.01 -39.90 6.44
CA LEU A 353 -6.45 -39.55 5.14
C LEU A 353 -6.41 -40.83 4.31
N ASP A 354 -7.42 -41.09 3.50
CA ASP A 354 -7.26 -41.92 2.30
C ASP A 354 -8.37 -41.59 1.31
N ASN A 355 -7.96 -41.30 0.07
CA ASN A 355 -8.78 -40.98 -1.11
C ASN A 355 -9.21 -39.53 -1.28
N LEU A 356 -8.32 -38.70 -1.84
CA LEU A 356 -8.70 -37.53 -2.63
C LEU A 356 -7.81 -37.48 -3.88
N ASP A 357 -8.41 -37.86 -5.00
CA ASP A 357 -7.82 -37.80 -6.34
C ASP A 357 -7.32 -36.38 -6.65
N ILE A 358 -6.01 -36.29 -6.85
CA ILE A 358 -5.32 -35.07 -7.28
C ILE A 358 -5.56 -34.92 -8.78
N LYS A 359 -6.65 -34.25 -9.18
CA LYS A 359 -6.70 -33.60 -10.49
C LYS A 359 -6.09 -32.21 -10.37
N ASN A 360 -4.89 -32.11 -10.93
CA ASN A 360 -4.16 -30.88 -11.20
C ASN A 360 -5.01 -29.98 -12.10
N ASP A 361 -5.30 -28.77 -11.64
CA ASP A 361 -5.45 -27.56 -12.44
C ASP A 361 -5.54 -26.35 -11.49
N ILE A 362 -4.38 -25.92 -10.98
CA ILE A 362 -4.23 -24.58 -10.41
C ILE A 362 -3.06 -23.95 -11.16
N GLN A 363 -3.40 -23.26 -12.25
CA GLN A 363 -2.49 -22.44 -13.02
C GLN A 363 -2.14 -21.18 -12.20
N PHE A 364 -0.84 -20.90 -12.07
CA PHE A 364 -0.31 -19.75 -11.35
C PHE A 364 -0.66 -18.43 -12.04
N CYS A 365 -0.81 -17.35 -11.27
CA CYS A 365 -0.71 -15.98 -11.77
C CYS A 365 0.77 -15.56 -11.70
N ASP A 366 1.28 -14.97 -12.77
CA ASP A 366 2.69 -14.62 -13.02
C ASP A 366 3.26 -13.49 -12.12
N ASP A 367 2.46 -12.94 -11.20
CA ASP A 367 2.73 -11.67 -10.50
C ASP A 367 3.65 -11.75 -9.25
N ASP A 368 4.03 -12.95 -8.80
CA ASP A 368 4.79 -13.15 -7.54
C ASP A 368 6.32 -13.24 -7.72
N SER A 369 6.83 -13.26 -8.95
CA SER A 369 8.27 -13.33 -9.27
C SER A 369 8.90 -12.01 -9.71
N THR A 370 8.30 -10.87 -9.38
CA THR A 370 8.81 -9.56 -9.82
C THR A 370 10.09 -9.14 -9.09
N VAL A 371 11.13 -8.81 -9.85
CA VAL A 371 12.37 -8.17 -9.39
C VAL A 371 12.36 -6.69 -9.80
N TYR A 372 12.62 -5.79 -8.86
CA TYR A 372 12.66 -4.34 -9.08
C TYR A 372 14.11 -3.84 -9.05
N TRP A 373 14.64 -3.43 -10.20
CA TRP A 373 15.95 -2.78 -10.28
C TRP A 373 15.87 -1.31 -9.87
N LEU A 374 16.77 -0.88 -8.99
CA LEU A 374 16.79 0.47 -8.42
C LEU A 374 17.58 1.42 -9.33
N GLY A 375 16.98 1.80 -10.46
CA GLY A 375 17.62 2.67 -11.44
C GLY A 375 18.94 2.07 -11.98
N THR A 376 20.01 2.86 -11.96
CA THR A 376 21.35 2.48 -12.44
C THR A 376 22.28 1.95 -11.33
N THR A 377 21.74 1.68 -10.13
CA THR A 377 22.56 1.37 -8.94
C THR A 377 23.11 -0.07 -8.89
N ASN A 378 22.82 -0.89 -9.91
CA ASN A 378 23.09 -2.34 -9.94
C ASN A 378 22.48 -3.13 -8.74
N ILE A 379 21.54 -2.53 -8.00
CA ILE A 379 20.83 -3.16 -6.89
C ILE A 379 19.40 -3.48 -7.33
N ALA A 380 18.92 -4.66 -6.94
CA ALA A 380 17.56 -5.10 -7.16
C ALA A 380 16.88 -5.53 -5.84
N VAL A 381 15.57 -5.31 -5.74
CA VAL A 381 14.70 -5.81 -4.66
C VAL A 381 13.75 -6.85 -5.22
N GLY A 382 13.64 -8.01 -4.57
CA GLY A 382 12.74 -9.07 -5.02
C GLY A 382 12.05 -9.84 -3.91
N THR A 383 11.15 -10.74 -4.31
CA THR A 383 10.56 -11.78 -3.46
C THR A 383 11.48 -13.00 -3.41
N ALA A 384 11.26 -13.88 -2.43
CA ALA A 384 11.99 -15.15 -2.34
C ALA A 384 11.77 -16.05 -3.56
N LEU A 385 10.57 -16.02 -4.15
CA LEU A 385 10.23 -16.72 -5.40
C LEU A 385 11.01 -16.15 -6.60
N ALA A 386 11.11 -14.82 -6.68
CA ALA A 386 11.87 -14.16 -7.73
C ALA A 386 13.36 -14.56 -7.68
N ALA A 387 13.93 -14.63 -6.48
CA ALA A 387 15.32 -15.05 -6.28
C ALA A 387 15.58 -16.50 -6.70
N ALA A 388 14.62 -17.41 -6.52
CA ALA A 388 14.74 -18.80 -6.97
C ALA A 388 14.76 -18.94 -8.50
N ASN A 389 14.10 -18.02 -9.21
CA ASN A 389 13.96 -18.06 -10.67
C ASN A 389 14.97 -17.18 -11.42
N THR A 390 15.77 -16.38 -10.71
CA THR A 390 16.67 -15.41 -11.35
C THR A 390 18.03 -16.02 -11.64
N THR A 391 18.41 -16.09 -12.92
CA THR A 391 19.71 -16.59 -13.39
C THR A 391 20.74 -15.50 -13.71
N CYS A 392 20.36 -14.22 -13.62
CA CYS A 392 21.10 -13.07 -14.16
C CYS A 392 21.58 -12.08 -13.08
N VAL A 393 22.02 -12.58 -11.91
CA VAL A 393 22.54 -11.72 -10.82
C VAL A 393 23.84 -12.32 -10.29
N ASP A 394 24.84 -11.47 -10.06
CA ASP A 394 26.16 -11.89 -9.59
C ASP A 394 26.22 -12.19 -8.09
N CYS A 395 25.42 -11.48 -7.29
CA CYS A 395 25.43 -11.58 -5.83
C CYS A 395 24.01 -11.52 -5.24
N VAL A 396 23.77 -12.32 -4.21
CA VAL A 396 22.45 -12.48 -3.61
C VAL A 396 22.53 -12.29 -2.10
N LEU A 397 21.67 -11.42 -1.57
CA LEU A 397 21.51 -11.15 -0.14
C LEU A 397 20.09 -11.57 0.29
N ASN A 398 20.04 -12.68 1.01
CA ASN A 398 18.80 -13.26 1.53
C ASN A 398 18.52 -12.71 2.94
N CYS A 399 17.45 -11.94 3.10
CA CYS A 399 16.98 -11.44 4.41
C CYS A 399 15.86 -12.30 5.04
N GLY A 400 15.48 -13.40 4.40
CA GLY A 400 14.43 -14.32 4.82
C GLY A 400 14.86 -15.25 5.96
N ARG A 401 13.88 -15.95 6.56
CA ARG A 401 14.13 -16.93 7.62
C ARG A 401 14.84 -18.18 7.09
N ASP A 402 14.43 -18.64 5.92
CA ASP A 402 14.91 -19.88 5.34
C ASP A 402 16.12 -19.62 4.43
N SER A 403 17.13 -20.49 4.54
CA SER A 403 18.25 -20.52 3.60
C SER A 403 17.83 -21.31 2.36
N PHE A 404 18.11 -20.77 1.17
CA PHE A 404 17.92 -21.52 -0.07
C PHE A 404 19.16 -22.36 -0.36
N SER A 405 18.95 -23.66 -0.58
CA SER A 405 19.99 -24.62 -0.98
C SER A 405 20.48 -24.46 -2.42
N ALA A 406 19.85 -23.58 -3.23
CA ALA A 406 20.14 -23.41 -4.66
C ALA A 406 21.44 -22.63 -4.97
N PHE A 407 22.04 -21.93 -3.99
CA PHE A 407 23.23 -21.08 -4.20
C PHE A 407 24.54 -21.67 -3.65
N HIS A 408 24.67 -23.00 -3.61
CA HIS A 408 25.87 -23.70 -3.09
C HIS A 408 27.17 -23.54 -3.91
N LEU A 409 27.28 -22.55 -4.81
CA LEU A 409 28.39 -22.49 -5.77
C LEU A 409 29.42 -21.38 -5.53
N ASN A 410 29.23 -20.42 -4.61
CA ASN A 410 30.32 -19.54 -4.14
C ASN A 410 29.96 -18.75 -2.87
N THR A 411 30.72 -18.95 -1.79
CA THR A 411 30.55 -18.23 -0.50
C THR A 411 30.74 -16.72 -0.63
N GLU A 412 31.42 -16.25 -1.68
CA GLU A 412 31.57 -14.80 -1.98
C GLU A 412 30.31 -14.17 -2.61
N ALA A 413 29.41 -14.97 -3.20
CA ALA A 413 28.28 -14.50 -3.99
C ALA A 413 26.94 -14.57 -3.24
N TYR A 414 26.89 -15.21 -2.07
CA TYR A 414 25.65 -15.39 -1.30
C TYR A 414 25.84 -15.04 0.17
N LEU A 415 24.99 -14.14 0.69
CA LEU A 415 24.91 -13.83 2.11
C LEU A 415 23.49 -14.05 2.62
N HIS A 416 23.34 -14.92 3.62
CA HIS A 416 22.08 -15.13 4.33
C HIS A 416 22.10 -14.41 5.68
N LEU A 417 21.14 -13.52 5.87
CA LEU A 417 20.90 -12.79 7.10
C LEU A 417 19.50 -13.15 7.60
N PRO A 418 19.36 -14.12 8.52
CA PRO A 418 18.07 -14.50 9.07
C PRO A 418 17.52 -13.34 9.92
N THR A 419 16.72 -12.49 9.28
CA THR A 419 16.11 -11.34 9.92
C THR A 419 14.61 -11.55 10.11
N VAL A 420 14.11 -11.11 11.26
CA VAL A 420 12.68 -11.14 11.56
C VAL A 420 12.14 -9.71 11.69
N ASP A 421 10.84 -9.55 11.45
CA ASP A 421 10.17 -8.25 11.60
C ASP A 421 10.34 -7.72 13.03
N SER A 422 10.48 -6.40 13.15
CA SER A 422 10.44 -5.62 14.39
C SER A 422 9.38 -6.03 15.43
N LYS A 423 8.25 -6.62 15.00
CA LYS A 423 7.21 -7.15 15.89
C LYS A 423 7.67 -8.38 16.69
N PHE A 424 8.58 -9.17 16.14
CA PHE A 424 9.11 -10.39 16.77
C PHE A 424 10.45 -10.12 17.47
N ASP A 425 11.33 -9.33 16.85
CA ASP A 425 12.57 -8.87 17.47
C ASP A 425 12.89 -7.43 17.06
N ARG A 426 13.02 -6.56 18.07
CA ARG A 426 13.24 -5.12 17.89
C ARG A 426 14.66 -4.76 17.43
N PHE A 427 15.60 -5.73 17.40
CA PHE A 427 17.00 -5.49 17.03
C PHE A 427 17.53 -6.41 15.93
N SER A 428 16.76 -7.40 15.48
CA SER A 428 17.19 -8.41 14.50
C SER A 428 17.74 -7.79 13.22
N LEU A 429 17.06 -6.78 12.66
CA LEU A 429 17.52 -6.10 11.46
C LEU A 429 18.81 -5.31 11.75
N ARG A 430 18.80 -4.48 12.81
CA ARG A 430 19.94 -3.62 13.19
C ARG A 430 21.26 -4.41 13.30
N ASN A 431 21.23 -5.58 13.93
CA ASN A 431 22.41 -6.39 14.17
C ASN A 431 23.01 -6.96 12.87
N ASN A 432 22.18 -7.15 11.83
CA ASN A 432 22.59 -7.71 10.56
C ASN A 432 22.96 -6.64 9.50
N LEU A 433 22.59 -5.37 9.69
CA LEU A 433 22.84 -4.30 8.71
C LEU A 433 24.32 -4.05 8.44
N ALA A 434 25.21 -4.19 9.43
CA ALA A 434 26.65 -4.00 9.24
C ALA A 434 27.21 -5.01 8.22
N SER A 435 26.84 -6.28 8.37
CA SER A 435 27.23 -7.36 7.45
C SER A 435 26.65 -7.14 6.06
N ALA A 436 25.39 -6.70 5.97
CA ALA A 436 24.73 -6.40 4.70
C ALA A 436 25.45 -5.28 3.92
N VAL A 437 25.77 -4.17 4.59
CA VAL A 437 26.44 -3.02 3.97
C VAL A 437 27.87 -3.39 3.55
N ASN A 438 28.62 -4.13 4.38
CA ASN A 438 29.97 -4.57 4.04
C ASN A 438 29.99 -5.51 2.82
N PHE A 439 29.05 -6.45 2.76
CA PHE A 439 28.89 -7.35 1.62
C PHE A 439 28.52 -6.61 0.34
N ALA A 440 27.58 -5.66 0.43
CA ALA A 440 27.22 -4.82 -0.70
C ALA A 440 28.42 -3.98 -1.18
N LYS A 441 29.18 -3.39 -0.24
CA LYS A 441 30.37 -2.59 -0.55
C LYS A 441 31.43 -3.39 -1.31
N LEU A 442 31.73 -4.61 -0.88
CA LEU A 442 32.73 -5.47 -1.53
C LEU A 442 32.34 -5.82 -2.97
N ASN A 443 31.06 -6.10 -3.21
CA ASN A 443 30.58 -6.56 -4.51
C ASN A 443 30.31 -5.40 -5.48
N LEU A 444 29.75 -4.28 -5.01
CA LEU A 444 29.51 -3.10 -5.84
C LEU A 444 30.81 -2.44 -6.29
N ARG A 445 31.88 -2.44 -5.47
CA ARG A 445 33.23 -2.02 -5.90
C ARG A 445 33.77 -2.82 -7.08
N LYS A 446 33.36 -4.09 -7.21
CA LYS A 446 33.73 -4.97 -8.33
C LYS A 446 32.81 -4.81 -9.54
N GLY A 447 31.85 -3.87 -9.51
CA GLY A 447 30.86 -3.65 -10.57
C GLY A 447 29.78 -4.73 -10.68
N LYS A 448 29.67 -5.61 -9.67
CA LYS A 448 28.72 -6.73 -9.67
C LYS A 448 27.29 -6.26 -9.36
N THR A 449 26.32 -7.00 -9.87
CA THR A 449 24.90 -6.84 -9.57
C THR A 449 24.49 -7.51 -8.26
N LEU A 450 23.64 -6.85 -7.48
CA LEU A 450 23.21 -7.31 -6.14
C LEU A 450 21.69 -7.43 -6.07
N LEU A 451 21.18 -8.64 -5.80
CA LEU A 451 19.78 -8.88 -5.49
C LEU A 451 19.57 -9.00 -3.98
N VAL A 452 18.70 -8.18 -3.43
CA VAL A 452 18.26 -8.24 -2.04
C VAL A 452 16.82 -8.72 -2.00
N PHE A 453 16.54 -9.80 -1.27
CA PHE A 453 15.17 -10.31 -1.17
C PHE A 453 14.77 -10.67 0.26
N CYS A 454 13.47 -10.61 0.51
CA CYS A 454 12.84 -11.17 1.70
C CYS A 454 11.59 -11.95 1.29
N GLN A 455 10.84 -12.52 2.24
CA GLN A 455 9.69 -13.38 1.94
C GLN A 455 8.70 -12.72 0.96
N ASN A 456 8.31 -11.48 1.23
CA ASN A 456 7.34 -10.71 0.44
C ASN A 456 7.98 -9.61 -0.43
N GLY A 457 9.26 -9.28 -0.24
CA GLY A 457 9.94 -8.20 -0.95
C GLY A 457 9.49 -6.78 -0.57
N GLU A 458 8.69 -6.59 0.48
CA GLU A 458 8.04 -5.29 0.76
C GLU A 458 8.64 -4.51 1.93
N ASP A 459 9.17 -5.18 2.96
CA ASP A 459 9.58 -4.50 4.21
C ASP A 459 11.08 -4.62 4.48
N ILE A 460 11.54 -5.83 4.85
CA ILE A 460 12.90 -6.05 5.31
C ILE A 460 13.92 -5.82 4.18
N SER A 461 13.70 -6.40 2.99
CA SER A 461 14.57 -6.21 1.84
C SER A 461 14.68 -4.73 1.46
N VAL A 462 13.57 -4.01 1.50
CA VAL A 462 13.51 -2.56 1.27
C VAL A 462 14.33 -1.81 2.31
N CYS A 463 14.23 -2.15 3.60
CA CYS A 463 15.04 -1.53 4.64
C CYS A 463 16.54 -1.81 4.50
N VAL A 464 16.93 -3.01 4.04
CA VAL A 464 18.33 -3.34 3.76
C VAL A 464 18.84 -2.55 2.56
N CYS A 465 18.08 -2.48 1.46
CA CYS A 465 18.42 -1.64 0.32
C CYS A 465 18.51 -0.16 0.70
N LEU A 466 17.61 0.32 1.56
CA LEU A 466 17.65 1.69 2.07
C LEU A 466 18.94 1.96 2.85
N ALA A 467 19.40 1.02 3.69
CA ALA A 467 20.65 1.14 4.41
C ALA A 467 21.86 1.14 3.46
N ILE A 468 21.87 0.26 2.45
CA ILE A 468 22.94 0.17 1.44
C ILE A 468 23.01 1.47 0.62
N LEU A 469 21.87 1.93 0.09
CA LEU A 469 21.79 3.16 -0.70
C LEU A 469 22.25 4.37 0.11
N THR A 470 21.81 4.48 1.37
CA THR A 470 22.20 5.62 2.21
C THR A 470 23.68 5.56 2.60
N ALA A 471 24.27 4.37 2.72
CA ALA A 471 25.66 4.22 3.16
C ALA A 471 26.70 4.29 2.04
N LEU A 472 26.33 3.95 0.79
CA LEU A 472 27.29 3.73 -0.31
C LEU A 472 27.04 4.55 -1.59
N PHE A 473 25.94 5.32 -1.65
CA PHE A 473 25.57 6.09 -2.83
C PHE A 473 25.38 7.56 -2.49
N ASP A 474 25.74 8.41 -3.45
CA ASP A 474 25.44 9.84 -3.40
C ASP A 474 23.93 10.12 -3.60
N ASP A 475 23.51 11.37 -3.42
CA ASP A 475 22.10 11.76 -3.54
C ASP A 475 21.53 11.59 -4.96
N GLY A 476 22.39 11.49 -5.97
CA GLY A 476 22.03 11.20 -7.36
C GLY A 476 21.83 9.72 -7.66
N GLY A 477 22.15 8.82 -6.73
CA GLY A 477 22.11 7.37 -6.94
C GLY A 477 23.35 6.82 -7.64
N THR A 478 24.48 7.53 -7.59
CA THR A 478 25.78 7.05 -8.08
C THR A 478 26.56 6.41 -6.94
N PHE A 479 27.21 5.27 -7.22
CA PHE A 479 28.04 4.59 -6.23
C PHE A 479 29.29 5.43 -5.92
N ASP A 480 29.43 5.88 -4.67
CA ASP A 480 30.50 6.77 -4.23
C ASP A 480 31.35 6.18 -3.09
N ASP A 481 31.10 4.91 -2.77
CA ASP A 481 31.80 4.13 -1.74
C ASP A 481 31.67 4.69 -0.30
N GLY A 482 30.66 5.54 -0.08
CA GLY A 482 30.32 6.13 1.21
C GLY A 482 31.00 7.46 1.51
N LYS A 483 31.56 8.14 0.49
CA LYS A 483 32.13 9.49 0.63
C LYS A 483 31.07 10.49 1.08
N SER A 484 29.93 10.55 0.39
CA SER A 484 28.80 11.41 0.75
C SER A 484 28.26 11.09 2.13
N PHE A 485 28.20 9.80 2.51
CA PHE A 485 27.75 9.38 3.84
C PHE A 485 28.68 9.85 4.97
N SER A 486 29.99 9.94 4.70
CA SER A 486 30.97 10.42 5.66
C SER A 486 30.85 11.94 5.91
N GLU A 487 30.47 12.70 4.89
CA GLU A 487 30.36 14.16 4.91
C GLU A 487 28.97 14.64 5.39
N THR A 488 27.90 13.90 5.06
CA THR A 488 26.51 14.30 5.34
C THR A 488 26.01 13.80 6.68
N HIS A 489 25.32 14.64 7.45
CA HIS A 489 24.63 14.16 8.66
C HIS A 489 23.30 13.50 8.27
N ILE A 490 23.17 12.19 8.53
CA ILE A 490 21.92 11.48 8.22
C ILE A 490 20.80 11.94 9.15
N THR A 491 19.94 12.77 8.60
CA THR A 491 18.70 13.18 9.24
C THR A 491 17.57 12.24 8.86
N LYS A 492 16.46 12.29 9.62
CA LYS A 492 15.23 11.59 9.24
C LYS A 492 14.73 12.03 7.87
N TRP A 493 15.08 13.24 7.44
CA TRP A 493 14.71 13.79 6.15
C TRP A 493 15.44 13.08 5.01
N GLU A 494 16.76 12.91 5.15
CA GLU A 494 17.58 12.24 4.14
C GLU A 494 17.14 10.78 3.94
N MET A 495 16.92 10.06 5.03
CA MET A 495 16.40 8.69 4.96
C MET A 495 15.04 8.61 4.22
N ARG A 496 14.19 9.65 4.35
CA ARG A 496 12.91 9.70 3.62
C ARG A 496 13.14 9.95 2.14
N ARG A 497 14.05 10.84 1.74
CA ARG A 497 14.40 11.08 0.34
C ARG A 497 14.87 9.81 -0.35
N ARG A 498 15.76 9.05 0.31
CA ARG A 498 16.22 7.74 -0.20
C ARG A 498 15.11 6.70 -0.30
N LEU A 499 14.18 6.70 0.65
CA LEU A 499 13.00 5.84 0.56
C LEU A 499 12.09 6.23 -0.62
N VAL A 500 11.88 7.52 -0.87
CA VAL A 500 11.10 7.99 -2.03
C VAL A 500 11.74 7.55 -3.34
N PHE A 501 13.07 7.65 -3.46
CA PHE A 501 13.82 7.12 -4.61
C PHE A 501 13.60 5.62 -4.79
N LEU A 502 13.69 4.82 -3.72
CA LEU A 502 13.45 3.38 -3.79
C LEU A 502 12.00 3.07 -4.22
N CYS A 503 11.02 3.75 -3.63
CA CYS A 503 9.60 3.56 -3.94
C CYS A 503 9.22 3.99 -5.37
N LYS A 504 10.04 4.81 -6.04
CA LYS A 504 9.87 5.10 -7.47
C LYS A 504 9.97 3.83 -8.32
N PHE A 505 10.84 2.89 -7.94
CA PHE A 505 11.07 1.65 -8.67
C PHE A 505 10.31 0.46 -8.05
N ALA A 506 10.41 0.29 -6.74
CA ALA A 506 9.74 -0.80 -6.03
C ALA A 506 8.37 -0.32 -5.51
N ILE A 507 7.34 -0.37 -6.36
CA ILE A 507 5.98 0.12 -6.03
C ILE A 507 5.32 -0.62 -4.85
N LYS A 508 5.73 -1.87 -4.59
CA LYS A 508 5.25 -2.68 -3.45
C LYS A 508 5.99 -2.38 -2.14
N ALA A 509 6.98 -1.48 -2.13
CA ALA A 509 7.78 -1.16 -0.96
C ALA A 509 6.95 -0.54 0.18
N ARG A 510 6.96 -1.20 1.35
CA ARG A 510 6.16 -0.90 2.55
C ARG A 510 6.96 -1.16 3.83
N PRO A 511 8.09 -0.46 4.04
CA PRO A 511 8.88 -0.69 5.23
C PRO A 511 8.13 -0.31 6.50
N SER A 512 8.16 -1.17 7.50
CA SER A 512 7.48 -0.94 8.77
C SER A 512 8.16 0.18 9.55
N ARG A 513 7.38 0.94 10.33
CA ARG A 513 7.93 2.02 11.18
C ARG A 513 8.97 1.48 12.18
N GLY A 514 8.83 0.22 12.61
CA GLY A 514 9.79 -0.45 13.48
C GLY A 514 11.13 -0.68 12.77
N ASN A 515 11.11 -1.24 11.56
CA ASN A 515 12.32 -1.49 10.78
C ASN A 515 13.00 -0.20 10.31
N LEU A 516 12.23 0.82 9.88
CA LEU A 516 12.80 2.14 9.55
C LEU A 516 13.53 2.79 10.73
N LYS A 517 13.01 2.63 11.96
CA LYS A 517 13.71 3.11 13.17
C LYS A 517 15.02 2.38 13.40
N GLN A 518 15.07 1.07 13.13
CA GLN A 518 16.29 0.28 13.25
C GLN A 518 17.35 0.73 12.24
N VAL A 519 16.96 0.95 10.98
CA VAL A 519 17.86 1.48 9.93
C VAL A 519 18.39 2.85 10.32
N TYR A 520 17.52 3.77 10.74
CA TYR A 520 17.94 5.09 11.22
C TYR A 520 18.93 4.99 12.40
N SER A 521 18.62 4.15 13.40
CA SER A 521 19.49 3.96 14.55
C SER A 521 20.85 3.36 14.18
N PHE A 522 20.91 2.52 13.15
CA PHE A 522 22.16 1.97 12.64
C PHE A 522 23.00 3.07 11.95
N LEU A 523 22.39 3.80 11.02
CA LEU A 523 23.07 4.86 10.24
C LEU A 523 23.54 6.02 11.14
N SER A 524 22.77 6.38 12.16
CA SER A 524 23.15 7.41 13.14
C SER A 524 24.14 6.91 14.20
N GLY A 525 24.20 5.61 14.48
CA GLY A 525 25.01 5.02 15.55
C GLY A 525 26.42 4.59 15.15
N GLY A 526 26.76 4.57 13.87
CA GLY A 526 28.06 4.15 13.34
C GLY A 526 29.18 5.21 13.41
N ARG A 527 28.96 6.35 14.10
CA ARG A 527 29.99 7.40 14.26
C ARG A 527 30.60 7.36 15.67
N PRO A 528 31.94 7.40 15.81
CA PRO A 528 32.53 7.72 17.11
C PRO A 528 32.10 9.12 17.49
N SER A 529 31.35 9.25 18.59
CA SER A 529 30.98 10.54 19.15
C SER A 529 32.24 11.29 19.57
N SER A 530 32.57 12.39 18.92
CA SER A 530 33.50 13.40 19.44
C SER A 530 32.82 14.18 20.57
N HIS A 531 32.50 13.48 21.66
CA HIS A 531 32.21 14.13 22.93
C HIS A 531 33.52 14.13 23.72
N THR A 532 34.25 15.23 23.62
CA THR A 532 35.27 15.59 24.61
C THR A 532 34.58 15.62 25.98
N PRO A 533 35.02 14.81 26.96
CA PRO A 533 34.48 14.91 28.31
C PRO A 533 34.94 16.25 28.90
N SER A 534 33.99 17.14 29.14
CA SER A 534 34.21 18.34 29.95
C SER A 534 34.65 17.90 31.35
N ALA A 535 35.81 18.42 31.78
CA ALA A 535 36.39 18.16 33.08
C ALA A 535 35.42 18.46 34.23
N PRO A 536 35.50 17.73 35.36
CA PRO A 536 34.69 18.00 36.53
C PRO A 536 35.16 19.29 37.20
N SER A 537 34.26 20.27 37.29
CA SER A 537 34.46 21.47 38.09
C SER A 537 34.33 21.14 39.58
N THR A 538 35.47 21.15 40.27
CA THR A 538 35.58 21.28 41.72
C THR A 538 35.13 22.67 42.18
N MET A 539 34.04 22.72 42.94
CA MET A 539 33.87 23.34 44.28
C MET A 539 32.38 23.51 44.58
#